data_AF-A0AA43ILB9-F1
#
_entry.id   AF-A0AA43ILB9-F1
#
_cell.length_a   1.000
_cell.length_b   1.000
_cell.length_c   1.000
_cell.angle_alpha   90.00
_cell.angle_beta   90.00
_cell.angle_gamma   90.00
#
_symmetry.space_group_name_H-M   'P 1'
#
loop_
_entity.id
_entity.type
_entity.pdbx_description
1 polymer ?
#
loop_
_entity_poly.entity_id
_entity_poly.type
_entity_poly.pdbx_seq_one_letter_code
_entity_poly.pdbx_strand_id
1 'polypeptide(L)' 'MTDSELHFRKLERMYMDAVRTNINTAVYQGIHLKVDDERAEISLMTEPKFFHAANSLHGSVYFKM' A
#
# COMPACT_ATOMS: atom_id res chain seq x y z
N MET A 1 -20.24 14.56 -1.72
CA MET A 1 -19.34 13.57 -1.12
C MET A 1 -19.98 13.16 0.19
N THR A 2 -20.27 11.88 0.37
CA THR A 2 -20.92 11.35 1.59
C THR A 2 -19.93 11.28 2.76
N ASP A 3 -20.44 11.12 3.99
CA ASP A 3 -19.59 10.93 5.17
C ASP A 3 -18.71 9.67 5.03
N SER A 4 -19.25 8.59 4.46
CA SER A 4 -18.51 7.37 4.18
C SER A 4 -17.39 7.60 3.16
N GLU A 5 -17.66 8.30 2.05
CA GLU A 5 -16.64 8.65 1.06
C GLU A 5 -15.51 9.50 1.68
N LEU A 6 -15.85 10.45 2.55
CA LEU A 6 -14.86 11.25 3.28
C LEU A 6 -14.03 10.39 4.25
N HIS A 7 -14.67 9.41 4.91
CA HIS A 7 -13.98 8.47 5.79
C HIS A 7 -12.98 7.61 5.01
N PHE A 8 -13.39 7.01 3.89
CA PHE A 8 -12.52 6.18 3.05
C PHE A 8 -11.31 6.95 2.54
N ARG A 9 -11.52 8.17 2.02
CA ARG A 9 -10.41 9.03 1.56
C ARG A 9 -9.42 9.40 2.67
N LYS A 10 -9.89 9.54 3.92
CA LYS A 10 -8.99 9.78 5.07
C LYS A 10 -8.13 8.56 5.38
N LEU A 11 -8.67 7.34 5.26
CA LEU A 11 -7.91 6.10 5.43
C LEU A 11 -6.86 5.94 4.34
N GLU A 12 -7.23 6.15 3.07
CA GLU A 12 -6.31 6.14 1.92
C GLU A 12 -5.18 7.16 2.11
N ARG A 13 -5.51 8.38 2.54
CA ARG A 13 -4.53 9.42 2.82
C ARG A 13 -3.60 9.06 3.97
N MET A 14 -4.12 8.45 5.03
CA MET A 14 -3.31 7.99 6.17
C MET A 14 -2.32 6.90 5.75
N TYR A 15 -2.73 5.99 4.88
CA TYR A 15 -1.86 4.94 4.36
C TYR A 15 -0.70 5.49 3.50
N MET A 16 -0.96 6.57 2.75
CA MET A 16 0.02 7.22 1.86
C MET A 16 0.77 8.40 2.49
N ASP A 17 0.53 8.72 3.78
CA ASP A 17 1.15 9.85 4.45
C ASP A 17 2.66 9.63 4.63
N ALA A 18 3.47 10.24 3.78
CA ALA A 18 4.93 10.10 3.82
C ALA A 18 5.57 10.51 5.16
N VAL A 19 4.91 11.34 5.97
CA VAL A 19 5.43 11.76 7.29
C VAL A 19 5.19 10.69 8.36
N ARG A 20 4.08 9.94 8.27
CA ARG A 20 3.63 9.01 9.31
C ARG A 20 3.76 7.53 8.93
N THR A 21 3.66 7.22 7.65
CA THR A 21 3.72 5.89 7.03
C THR A 21 4.79 5.84 5.94
N ASN A 22 5.94 6.46 6.22
CA ASN A 22 7.09 6.57 5.30
C ASN A 22 7.50 5.22 4.68
N ILE A 23 7.37 4.11 5.41
CA ILE A 23 7.70 2.78 4.87
C ILE A 23 6.90 2.45 3.58
N ASN A 24 5.64 2.86 3.49
CA ASN A 24 4.79 2.59 2.32
C ASN A 24 5.30 3.36 1.10
N THR A 25 5.75 4.59 1.27
CA THR A 25 6.15 5.47 0.16
C THR A 25 7.64 5.41 -0.16
N ALA A 26 8.50 5.17 0.83
CA ALA A 26 9.95 5.09 0.65
C ALA A 26 10.43 3.71 0.18
N VAL A 27 9.84 2.62 0.68
CA VAL A 27 10.27 1.25 0.34
C VAL A 27 9.38 0.65 -0.75
N TYR A 28 8.07 0.77 -0.61
CA TYR A 28 7.10 0.15 -1.52
C TYR A 28 6.61 1.14 -2.59
N GLN A 29 7.54 1.68 -3.37
CA GLN A 29 7.22 2.61 -4.45
C GLN A 29 6.19 1.98 -5.41
N GLY A 30 5.16 2.75 -5.78
CA GLY A 30 4.04 2.26 -6.60
C GLY A 30 2.98 1.48 -5.82
N ILE A 31 3.01 1.52 -4.48
CA ILE A 31 1.92 0.98 -3.65
C ILE A 31 0.71 1.91 -3.66
N HIS A 32 -0.48 1.32 -3.72
CA HIS A 32 -1.76 2.03 -3.67
C HIS A 32 -2.71 1.31 -2.72
N LEU A 33 -3.50 2.08 -1.97
CA LEU A 33 -4.62 1.58 -1.20
C LEU A 33 -5.90 2.20 -1.77
N LYS A 34 -6.91 1.35 -2.00
CA LYS A 34 -8.29 1.77 -2.25
C LYS A 34 -9.17 1.23 -1.14
N VAL A 35 -10.04 2.09 -0.59
CA VAL A 35 -11.02 1.70 0.43
C VAL A 35 -12.42 1.99 -0.09
N ASP A 36 -13.29 0.97 -0.02
CA ASP A 36 -14.72 1.11 -0.27
C ASP A 36 -15.52 0.30 0.77
N ASP A 37 -16.83 0.23 0.59
CA ASP A 37 -17.73 -0.36 1.58
C ASP A 37 -17.36 -1.83 1.84
N GLU A 38 -17.06 -2.15 3.10
CA GLU A 38 -16.61 -3.48 3.55
C GLU A 38 -15.36 -4.04 2.84
N ARG A 39 -14.56 -3.20 2.17
CA ARG A 39 -13.41 -3.66 1.38
C ARG A 39 -12.24 -2.69 1.41
N ALA A 40 -11.04 -3.27 1.45
CA ALA A 40 -9.79 -2.58 1.19
C ALA A 40 -8.97 -3.39 0.18
N GLU A 41 -8.37 -2.72 -0.78
CA GLU A 41 -7.48 -3.32 -1.77
C GLU A 41 -6.14 -2.60 -1.76
N ILE A 42 -5.08 -3.35 -1.47
CA ILE A 42 -3.69 -2.87 -1.59
C ILE A 42 -3.11 -3.49 -2.86
N SER A 43 -2.54 -2.64 -3.72
CA SER A 43 -1.82 -3.07 -4.92
C SER A 43 -0.40 -2.53 -4.91
N LEU A 44 0.55 -3.33 -5.39
CA LEU A 44 1.96 -2.96 -5.51
C LEU A 44 2.48 -3.43 -6.88
N MET A 45 3.03 -2.51 -7.66
CA MET A 45 3.73 -2.88 -8.89
C MET A 45 5.03 -3.61 -8.54
N THR A 46 5.14 -4.88 -8.95
CA THR A 46 6.30 -5.70 -8.64
C THR A 46 7.48 -5.33 -9.53
N GLU A 47 8.64 -5.08 -8.91
CA GLU A 47 9.89 -4.76 -9.57
C GLU A 47 11.02 -5.67 -9.04
N PRO A 48 12.10 -5.90 -9.80
CA PRO A 48 13.22 -6.74 -9.37
C PRO A 48 13.83 -6.36 -8.01
N LYS A 49 13.73 -5.09 -7.60
CA LYS A 49 14.18 -4.62 -6.27
C LYS A 49 13.45 -5.30 -5.09
N PHE A 50 12.30 -5.90 -5.35
CA PHE A 50 11.51 -6.65 -4.37
C PHE A 50 11.83 -8.15 -4.38
N PHE A 51 12.73 -8.62 -5.24
CA PHE A 51 13.05 -10.03 -5.36
C PHE A 51 14.23 -10.40 -4.45
N HIS A 52 14.17 -11.60 -3.87
CA HIS A 52 15.29 -12.18 -3.16
C HIS A 52 16.22 -12.94 -4.13
N ALA A 53 17.33 -13.50 -3.64
CA ALA A 53 18.34 -14.17 -4.46
C ALA A 53 17.82 -15.30 -5.37
N ALA A 54 16.75 -15.99 -4.98
CA ALA A 54 16.08 -17.01 -5.81
C ALA A 54 15.10 -16.45 -6.88
N ASN A 55 15.17 -15.15 -7.21
CA ASN A 55 14.41 -14.51 -8.28
C ASN A 55 12.87 -14.60 -8.16
N SER A 56 12.37 -14.56 -6.93
CA SER A 56 10.95 -14.38 -6.61
C SER A 56 10.78 -13.31 -5.53
N LEU A 57 9.54 -12.85 -5.33
CA LEU A 57 9.22 -11.84 -4.31
C LEU A 57 9.77 -12.24 -2.94
N HIS A 58 10.47 -11.31 -2.29
CA HIS A 58 10.92 -11.50 -0.92
C HIS A 58 9.70 -11.63 0.00
N GLY A 59 9.71 -12.61 0.92
CA GLY A 59 8.56 -12.87 1.79
C GLY A 59 8.11 -11.66 2.60
N SER A 60 9.04 -10.79 3.01
CA SER A 60 8.70 -9.53 3.70
C SER A 60 7.81 -8.59 2.86
N VAL A 61 7.93 -8.62 1.54
CA VAL A 61 7.09 -7.83 0.62
C VAL A 61 5.68 -8.40 0.62
N TYR A 62 5.54 -9.73 0.62
CA TYR A 62 4.22 -10.38 0.73
C TYR A 62 3.58 -10.13 2.09
N PHE A 63 4.31 -10.33 3.19
CA PHE A 63 3.77 -10.11 4.55
C PHE A 63 3.42 -8.66 4.87
N LYS A 64 3.95 -7.71 4.10
CA LYS A 64 3.60 -6.30 4.21
C LYS A 64 2.19 -6.02 3.69
N MET A 65 1.78 -6.76 2.66
CA MET A 65 0.50 -6.60 1.96
C MET A 65 -0.62 -7.29 2.74
#